data_AF-A0A0D3AGT8-F1
#
_entry.id   AF-A0A0D3AGT8-F1
#
_cell.length_a   1.000
_cell.length_b   1.000
_cell.length_c   1.000
_cell.angle_alpha   90.00
_cell.angle_beta   90.00
_cell.angle_gamma   90.00
#
_symmetry.space_group_name_H-M   'P 1'
#
loop_
_entity.id
_entity.type
_entity.pdbx_description
1 polymer ?
#
loop_
_entity_poly.entity_id
_entity_poly.type
_entity_poly.pdbx_seq_one_letter_code
_entity_poly.pdbx_strand_id
1 'polypeptide(L)' 'MKNQINDKDKLADKLEGDEKEKIEAATKEALEWLDENQNSEKEEYDEKLKEVEAVCNPIITAVYQRS' A
#
# COMPACT_ATOMS: atom_id res chain seq x y z
N MET A 1 6.66 -0.72 3.06
CA MET A 1 5.54 0.22 2.78
C MET A 1 4.86 0.74 4.03
N LYS A 2 4.23 -0.10 4.88
CA LYS A 2 3.50 0.37 6.09
C LYS A 2 4.30 1.34 6.99
N ASN A 3 5.60 1.12 7.14
CA ASN A 3 6.47 2.02 7.91
C ASN A 3 6.82 3.33 7.18
N GLN A 4 6.86 3.35 5.85
CA GLN A 4 7.08 4.57 5.06
C GLN A 4 5.82 5.45 4.97
N ILE A 5 4.63 4.82 4.96
CA ILE A 5 3.33 5.52 4.98
C ILE A 5 3.08 6.18 6.34
N ASN A 6 3.55 5.57 7.42
CA ASN A 6 3.43 6.10 8.78
C ASN A 6 4.53 7.10 9.17
N ASP A 7 5.46 7.38 8.27
CA ASP A 7 6.53 8.34 8.50
C ASP A 7 5.96 9.76 8.37
N LYS A 8 5.53 10.30 9.51
CA LYS A 8 4.85 11.61 9.64
C LYS A 8 5.64 12.75 9.03
N ASP A 9 6.97 12.68 9.05
CA ASP A 9 7.85 13.75 8.58
C ASP A 9 7.89 13.94 7.05
N LYS A 10 7.30 13.03 6.23
CA LYS A 10 7.47 13.11 4.76
C LYS A 10 6.25 12.75 3.90
N LEU A 11 5.50 11.69 4.24
CA LEU A 11 4.43 11.18 3.38
C LEU A 11 3.05 11.22 4.04
N ALA A 12 2.96 10.93 5.34
CA ALA A 12 1.67 10.85 6.04
C ALA A 12 0.92 12.20 6.06
N ASP A 13 1.65 13.31 6.20
CA ASP A 13 1.08 14.67 6.25
C ASP A 13 0.70 15.22 4.86
N LYS A 14 1.17 14.58 3.78
CA LYS A 14 0.89 14.98 2.40
C LYS A 14 -0.16 14.09 1.72
N LEU A 15 -0.56 12.99 2.36
CA LEU A 15 -1.63 12.12 1.91
C LEU A 15 -2.97 12.77 2.24
N GLU A 16 -3.84 12.88 1.24
CA GLU A 16 -5.22 13.29 1.44
C GLU A 16 -6.03 12.17 2.12
N GLY A 17 -7.18 12.51 2.71
CA GLY A 17 -8.03 11.55 3.44
C GLY A 17 -8.36 10.31 2.61
N ASP A 18 -8.86 10.51 1.39
CA ASP A 18 -9.21 9.44 0.46
C ASP A 18 -8.00 8.60 0.03
N GLU A 19 -6.81 9.22 -0.08
CA GLU A 19 -5.57 8.53 -0.47
C GLU A 19 -5.06 7.65 0.65
N LYS A 20 -5.12 8.16 1.88
CA LYS A 20 -4.77 7.41 3.09
C LYS A 20 -5.71 6.21 3.28
N GLU A 21 -7.02 6.41 3.13
CA GLU A 21 -8.01 5.32 3.23
C GLU A 21 -7.75 4.22 2.20
N LYS A 22 -7.45 4.57 0.95
CA LYS A 22 -7.13 3.58 -0.11
C LYS A 22 -5.89 2.76 0.23
N ILE A 23 -4.83 3.40 0.72
CA ILE A 23 -3.60 2.70 1.11
C ILE A 23 -3.85 1.80 2.32
N GLU A 24 -4.58 2.27 3.33
CA GLU A 24 -4.92 1.48 4.52
C GLU A 24 -5.79 0.27 4.16
N ALA A 25 -6.79 0.46 3.29
CA ALA A 25 -7.63 -0.63 2.81
C ALA A 25 -6.82 -1.69 2.04
N ALA A 26 -6.00 -1.28 1.06
CA ALA A 26 -5.16 -2.20 0.29
C ALA A 26 -4.15 -2.95 1.18
N THR A 27 -3.57 -2.26 2.17
CA THR A 27 -2.66 -2.89 3.14
C THR A 27 -3.38 -3.90 4.02
N LYS A 28 -4.60 -3.59 4.46
CA LYS A 28 -5.39 -4.49 5.30
C LYS A 28 -5.79 -5.74 4.53
N GLU A 29 -6.30 -5.58 3.32
CA GLU A 29 -6.68 -6.70 2.45
C GLU A 29 -5.49 -7.61 2.14
N ALA A 30 -4.32 -7.03 1.88
CA ALA A 30 -3.10 -7.81 1.67
C ALA A 30 -2.68 -8.59 2.91
N LEU A 31 -2.82 -8.02 4.11
CA LEU A 31 -2.51 -8.72 5.36
C LEU A 31 -3.47 -9.89 5.61
N GLU A 32 -4.78 -9.67 5.41
CA GLU A 32 -5.79 -10.73 5.53
C GLU A 32 -5.51 -11.85 4.52
N TRP A 33 -5.19 -11.50 3.28
CA TRP A 33 -4.82 -12.48 2.26
C TRP A 33 -3.55 -13.25 2.66
N LEU A 34 -2.51 -12.59 3.17
CA LEU A 34 -1.28 -13.27 3.62
C LEU A 34 -1.53 -14.23 4.79
N ASP A 35 -2.43 -13.89 5.70
CA ASP A 35 -2.80 -14.75 6.83
C ASP A 35 -3.53 -16.02 6.38
N GLU A 36 -4.36 -15.92 5.33
CA GLU A 36 -5.09 -17.06 4.75
C GLU A 36 -4.24 -17.88 3.77
N ASN A 37 -3.23 -17.27 3.15
CA ASN A 37 -2.44 -17.83 2.06
C ASN A 37 -0.97 -18.01 2.45
N GLN A 38 -0.69 -18.55 3.64
CA GLN A 38 0.68 -18.72 4.17
C GLN A 38 1.56 -19.72 3.41
N ASN A 39 0.97 -20.59 2.57
CA ASN A 39 1.68 -21.60 1.79
C ASN A 39 1.42 -21.45 0.28
N SER A 40 1.06 -20.25 -0.16
CA SER A 40 0.85 -19.94 -1.57
C SER A 40 2.15 -20.06 -2.36
N GLU A 41 2.01 -20.17 -3.68
CA GLU A 41 3.17 -20.17 -4.57
C GLU A 41 3.72 -18.75 -4.77
N LYS A 42 4.98 -18.68 -5.19
CA LYS A 42 5.67 -17.41 -5.41
C LYS A 42 4.89 -16.50 -6.37
N GLU A 43 4.36 -17.10 -7.43
CA GLU A 43 3.56 -16.41 -8.45
C GLU A 43 2.33 -15.73 -7.84
N GLU A 44 1.65 -16.38 -6.88
CA GLU A 44 0.47 -15.82 -6.21
C GLU A 44 0.86 -14.65 -5.28
N TYR A 45 2.00 -14.75 -4.58
CA TYR A 45 2.53 -13.63 -3.80
C TYR A 45 2.94 -12.45 -4.70
N ASP A 46 3.57 -12.72 -5.84
CA ASP A 46 3.97 -11.70 -6.81
C ASP A 46 2.74 -11.00 -7.42
N GLU A 47 1.65 -11.73 -7.66
CA GLU A 47 0.37 -11.17 -8.09
C GLU A 47 -0.25 -10.29 -7.00
N LYS A 48 -0.33 -10.78 -5.76
CA LYS A 48 -0.87 -9.97 -4.65
C LYS A 48 -0.04 -8.70 -4.41
N LEU A 49 1.29 -8.79 -4.52
CA LEU A 49 2.16 -7.63 -4.42
C LEU A 49 1.87 -6.60 -5.52
N LYS A 50 1.69 -7.04 -6.78
CA LYS A 50 1.33 -6.14 -7.89
C LYS A 50 0.00 -5.43 -7.67
N GLU A 51 -1.00 -6.10 -7.09
CA GLU A 51 -2.28 -5.47 -6.75
C GLU A 51 -2.10 -4.34 -5.74
N VAL A 52 -1.33 -4.58 -4.67
CA VAL A 52 -1.03 -3.57 -3.65
C VAL A 52 -0.25 -2.40 -4.24
N GLU A 53 0.75 -2.70 -5.07
CA GLU A 53 1.56 -1.70 -5.77
C GLU A 53 0.74 -0.87 -6.75
N ALA A 54 -0.22 -1.46 -7.45
CA ALA A 54 -1.10 -0.75 -8.38
C ALA A 54 -1.94 0.34 -7.68
N VAL A 55 -2.27 0.15 -6.40
CA VAL A 55 -2.95 1.16 -5.58
C VAL A 55 -1.95 2.17 -5.00
N CYS A 56 -0.85 1.69 -4.41
CA CYS A 56 0.08 2.54 -3.67
C CYS A 56 0.96 3.43 -4.57
N ASN A 57 1.46 2.91 -5.69
CA ASN A 57 2.38 3.63 -6.58
C ASN A 57 1.83 4.93 -7.17
N PRO A 58 0.59 4.99 -7.71
CA PRO A 58 0.06 6.24 -8.23
C PRO A 58 -0.16 7.28 -7.12
N ILE A 59 -0.56 6.85 -5.91
CA ILE A 59 -0.76 7.74 -4.77
C ILE A 59 0.58 8.32 -4.29
N ILE A 60 1.60 7.47 -4.12
CA ILE A 60 2.95 7.90 -3.75
C ILE A 60 3.50 8.88 -4.79
N THR A 61 3.31 8.58 -6.08
CA THR A 61 3.71 9.48 -7.18
C THR A 61 2.99 10.83 -7.10
N ALA A 62 1.68 10.83 -6.86
CA ALA A 62 0.89 12.04 -6.70
C ALA A 62 1.38 12.88 -5.50
N VAL A 63 1.65 12.24 -4.35
CA VAL A 63 2.20 12.90 -3.16
C VAL A 63 3.56 13.56 -3.46
N TYR A 64 4.46 12.86 -4.16
CA TYR A 64 5.75 13.44 -4.55
C TYR A 64 5.62 14.57 -5.58
N GLN A 65 4.61 14.54 -6.45
CA GLN A 65 4.35 15.62 -7.42
C GLN A 65 3.68 16.85 -6.80
N ARG A 66 2.91 16.68 -5.72
CA ARG A 66 2.33 17.77 -4.93
C ARG A 66 3.35 18.40 -3.95
N SER A 67 4.54 17.80 -3.84
CA SER A 67 5.59 18.16 -2.88
C SER A 67 6.57 19.21 -3.37
#